data_AF-A0A7W0L471-F1
#
_entry.id   AF-A0A7W0L471-F1
#
_cell.length_a   1.000
_cell.length_b   1.000
_cell.length_c   1.000
_cell.angle_alpha   90.00
_cell.angle_beta   90.00
_cell.angle_gamma   90.00
#
_symmetry.space_group_name_H-M   'P 1'
#
loop_
_entity.id
_entity.type
_entity.pdbx_description
1 polymer ?
#
loop_
_entity_poly.entity_id
_entity_poly.type
_entity_poly.pdbx_seq_one_letter_code
_entity_poly.pdbx_strand_id
1 'polypeptide(L)'
;MAGDLSDEILERALSGRFGRYRRVYDSIDSTNLEALRWAAEEGAPEGALVVADVQTTGRGRWGRSWLAEPGRALMFSAVLRPLGVAAARLLSTAAGLAVAEGIDKNCGIETRLKWPNDVLAGDRKLGGILVESRSAGHALDAFVVGVGINLYLRG
;
A
#
# COMPACT_ATOMS: atom_id res chain seq x y z
N MET A 1 -10.27 -15.85 -12.64
CA MET A 1 -9.47 -15.75 -11.40
C MET A 1 -9.04 -14.31 -11.28
N ALA A 2 -9.14 -13.71 -10.10
CA ALA A 2 -8.66 -12.34 -9.92
C ALA A 2 -7.16 -12.29 -10.26
N GLY A 3 -6.76 -11.25 -10.99
CA GLY A 3 -5.50 -11.20 -11.72
C GLY A 3 -4.29 -11.44 -10.82
N ASP A 4 -3.44 -12.35 -11.29
CA ASP A 4 -2.06 -12.52 -10.85
C ASP A 4 -1.37 -11.13 -10.79
N LEU A 5 -0.80 -10.77 -9.64
CA LEU A 5 0.02 -9.55 -9.47
C LEU A 5 1.48 -9.82 -9.85
N SER A 6 1.69 -10.62 -10.89
CA SER A 6 3.01 -11.05 -11.33
C SER A 6 3.88 -9.87 -11.68
N ASP A 7 5.17 -10.13 -11.57
CA ASP A 7 6.22 -9.19 -11.92
C ASP A 7 6.03 -8.63 -13.34
N GLU A 8 5.58 -9.45 -14.29
CA GLU A 8 5.31 -9.08 -15.67
C GLU A 8 4.13 -8.09 -15.80
N ILE A 9 3.02 -8.31 -15.07
CA ILE A 9 1.89 -7.40 -15.08
C ILE A 9 2.29 -6.05 -14.46
N LEU A 10 3.03 -6.09 -13.35
CA LEU A 10 3.52 -4.88 -12.70
C LEU A 10 4.49 -4.09 -13.59
N GLU A 11 5.39 -4.78 -14.32
CA GLU A 11 6.29 -4.13 -15.26
C GLU A 11 5.55 -3.37 -16.36
N ARG A 12 4.43 -3.94 -16.86
CA ARG A 12 3.61 -3.30 -17.89
C ARG A 12 2.71 -2.19 -17.35
N ALA A 13 2.24 -2.33 -16.12
CA ALA A 13 1.27 -1.41 -15.51
C ALA A 13 1.95 -0.18 -14.89
N LEU A 14 3.19 -0.32 -14.41
CA LEU A 14 3.89 0.74 -13.69
C LEU A 14 4.86 1.49 -14.59
N SER A 15 4.91 2.80 -14.42
CA SER A 15 5.86 3.67 -15.12
C SER A 15 6.47 4.69 -14.16
N GLY A 16 7.67 5.17 -14.49
CA GLY A 16 8.39 6.14 -13.67
C GLY A 16 9.13 5.50 -12.49
N ARG A 17 9.14 6.19 -11.34
CA ARG A 17 9.95 5.78 -10.17
C ARG A 17 9.32 4.70 -9.31
N PHE A 18 7.99 4.60 -9.30
CA PHE A 18 7.26 3.65 -8.45
C PHE A 18 7.27 2.26 -9.07
N GLY A 19 7.70 1.26 -8.30
CA GLY A 19 7.75 -0.14 -8.74
C GLY A 19 8.89 -0.50 -9.68
N ARG A 20 9.79 0.45 -9.98
CA ARG A 20 11.07 0.15 -10.67
C ARG A 20 11.88 -0.88 -9.89
N TYR A 21 11.89 -0.74 -8.57
CA TYR A 21 12.39 -1.74 -7.64
C TYR A 21 11.17 -2.34 -6.94
N ARG A 22 10.99 -3.65 -7.07
CA ARG A 22 9.84 -4.34 -6.49
C ARG A 22 10.22 -5.71 -5.96
N ARG A 23 9.51 -6.12 -4.90
CA ARG A 23 9.49 -7.50 -4.41
C ARG A 23 8.05 -7.99 -4.47
N VAL A 24 7.86 -9.12 -5.13
CA VAL A 24 6.55 -9.72 -5.34
C VAL A 24 6.53 -11.07 -4.62
N TYR A 25 5.50 -11.30 -3.83
CA TYR A 25 5.33 -12.51 -3.04
C TYR A 25 3.96 -13.12 -3.26
N ASP A 26 3.91 -14.45 -3.33
CA ASP A 26 2.63 -15.16 -3.24
C ASP A 26 2.04 -15.02 -1.83
N SER A 27 2.88 -15.18 -0.80
CA SER A 27 2.49 -15.08 0.60
C SER A 27 3.62 -14.55 1.46
N ILE A 28 3.31 -13.61 2.36
CA ILE A 28 4.27 -13.00 3.30
C ILE A 28 3.61 -12.71 4.66
N ASP A 29 4.37 -12.28 5.66
CA ASP A 29 3.84 -11.80 6.92
C ASP A 29 3.03 -10.50 6.73
N SER A 30 3.66 -9.44 6.24
CA SER A 30 3.05 -8.18 5.88
C SER A 30 3.93 -7.41 4.89
N THR A 31 3.32 -6.87 3.83
CA THR A 31 3.99 -6.00 2.86
C THR A 31 4.61 -4.77 3.55
N ASN A 32 3.95 -4.20 4.57
CA ASN A 32 4.48 -3.08 5.34
C ASN A 32 5.75 -3.46 6.10
N LEU A 33 5.73 -4.61 6.78
CA LEU A 33 6.89 -5.09 7.51
C LEU A 33 8.07 -5.32 6.60
N GLU A 34 7.82 -5.97 5.47
CA GLU A 34 8.87 -6.26 4.51
C GLU A 34 9.45 -4.99 3.90
N ALA A 35 8.62 -4.01 3.55
CA ALA A 35 9.09 -2.71 3.08
C ALA A 35 9.90 -1.96 4.16
N LEU A 36 9.52 -2.07 5.44
CA LEU A 36 10.28 -1.50 6.56
C LEU A 36 11.63 -2.20 6.74
N ARG A 37 11.69 -3.54 6.67
CA ARG A 37 12.93 -4.33 6.70
C ARG A 37 13.83 -3.93 5.55
N TRP A 38 13.31 -3.95 4.34
CA TRP A 38 14.06 -3.60 3.14
C TRP A 38 14.62 -2.16 3.19
N ALA A 39 13.83 -1.21 3.67
CA ALA A 39 14.26 0.17 3.83
C ALA A 39 15.36 0.35 4.90
N ALA A 40 15.29 -0.40 6.00
CA ALA A 40 16.23 -0.28 7.12
C ALA A 40 17.52 -1.07 6.92
N GLU A 41 17.44 -2.27 6.36
CA GLU A 41 18.55 -3.23 6.28
C GLU A 41 19.33 -3.10 4.98
N GLU A 42 18.66 -2.76 3.87
CA GLU A 42 19.28 -2.71 2.54
C GLU A 42 19.12 -1.34 1.86
N GLY A 43 18.48 -0.37 2.52
CA GLY A 43 18.36 0.98 2.01
C GLY A 43 17.44 1.11 0.79
N ALA A 44 16.29 0.42 0.79
CA ALA A 44 15.30 0.49 -0.29
C ALA A 44 15.09 1.94 -0.80
N PRO A 45 15.13 2.16 -2.14
CA PRO A 45 15.03 3.49 -2.72
C PRO A 45 13.61 4.05 -2.64
N GLU A 46 13.48 5.37 -2.82
CA GLU A 46 12.20 6.06 -3.01
C GLU A 46 11.39 5.37 -4.13
N GLY A 47 10.14 5.03 -3.83
CA GLY A 47 9.22 4.38 -4.78
C GLY A 47 9.39 2.87 -4.89
N ALA A 48 10.26 2.24 -4.09
CA ALA A 48 10.32 0.78 -4.00
C ALA A 48 8.97 0.21 -3.53
N LEU A 49 8.55 -0.90 -4.15
CA LEU A 49 7.27 -1.55 -3.87
C LEU A 49 7.45 -2.96 -3.31
N VAL A 50 6.64 -3.30 -2.32
CA VAL A 50 6.41 -4.69 -1.92
C VAL A 50 4.96 -5.04 -2.20
N VAL A 51 4.72 -6.13 -2.93
CA VAL A 51 3.39 -6.60 -3.31
C VAL A 51 3.22 -8.03 -2.83
N ALA A 52 2.04 -8.37 -2.31
CA ALA A 52 1.74 -9.75 -1.95
C ALA A 52 0.27 -10.10 -2.24
N ASP A 53 0.02 -11.32 -2.73
CA ASP A 53 -1.34 -11.84 -2.87
C ASP A 53 -1.94 -12.24 -1.52
N VAL A 54 -1.11 -12.77 -0.61
CA VAL A 54 -1.50 -13.15 0.75
C VAL A 54 -0.62 -12.48 1.80
N GLN A 55 -1.26 -11.94 2.85
CA GLN A 55 -0.59 -11.56 4.09
C GLN A 55 -1.10 -12.44 5.23
N THR A 56 -0.19 -13.03 6.01
CA THR A 56 -0.54 -13.89 7.15
C THR A 56 -0.69 -13.11 8.45
N THR A 57 -0.05 -11.95 8.56
CA THR A 57 -0.12 -11.02 9.71
C THR A 57 -0.34 -9.58 9.24
N GLY A 58 -1.12 -9.42 8.16
CA GLY A 58 -1.44 -8.13 7.58
C GLY A 58 -2.08 -7.18 8.60
N ARG A 59 -1.65 -5.92 8.57
CA ARG A 59 -1.98 -4.92 9.59
C ARG A 59 -2.80 -3.76 9.04
N GLY A 60 -3.63 -3.24 9.93
CA GLY A 60 -4.28 -1.95 9.84
C GLY A 60 -3.96 -1.10 11.08
N ARG A 61 -4.57 0.09 11.14
CA ARG A 61 -4.36 1.01 12.26
C ARG A 61 -4.87 0.42 13.58
N TRP A 62 -4.23 0.85 14.67
CA TRP A 62 -4.57 0.44 16.04
C TRP A 62 -4.57 -1.07 16.26
N GLY A 63 -3.65 -1.78 15.59
CA GLY A 63 -3.49 -3.24 15.74
C GLY A 63 -4.59 -4.08 15.10
N ARG A 64 -5.50 -3.48 14.32
CA ARG A 64 -6.49 -4.24 13.54
C ARG A 64 -5.79 -5.06 12.45
N SER A 65 -6.36 -6.19 12.06
CA SER A 65 -5.84 -6.99 10.96
C SER A 65 -6.34 -6.49 9.61
N TRP A 66 -5.51 -6.63 8.58
CA TRP A 66 -5.88 -6.47 7.18
C TRP A 66 -5.52 -7.75 6.42
N LEU A 67 -6.49 -8.64 6.29
CA LEU A 67 -6.33 -9.96 5.68
C LEU A 67 -7.38 -10.14 4.59
N ALA A 68 -7.00 -10.82 3.52
CA ALA A 68 -7.89 -11.18 2.42
C ALA A 68 -7.57 -12.61 1.96
N GLU A 69 -8.56 -13.29 1.40
CA GLU A 69 -8.30 -14.53 0.68
C GLU A 69 -7.48 -14.21 -0.59
N PRO A 70 -6.71 -15.18 -1.12
CA PRO A 70 -5.98 -15.04 -2.39
C PRO A 70 -6.84 -14.41 -3.50
N GLY A 71 -6.30 -13.41 -4.19
CA GLY A 71 -6.97 -12.68 -5.26
C GLY A 71 -8.18 -11.82 -4.84
N ARG A 72 -8.48 -11.67 -3.55
CA ARG A 72 -9.64 -10.85 -3.11
C ARG A 72 -9.29 -9.40 -2.79
N ALA A 73 -8.01 -9.08 -2.65
CA ALA A 73 -7.56 -7.73 -2.42
C ALA A 73 -6.23 -7.45 -3.12
N LEU A 74 -6.07 -6.22 -3.59
CA LEU A 74 -4.76 -5.68 -3.95
C LEU A 74 -4.08 -5.21 -2.65
N MET A 75 -2.91 -5.78 -2.33
CA MET A 75 -2.14 -5.44 -1.15
C MET A 75 -0.69 -5.13 -1.53
N PHE A 76 -0.26 -3.90 -1.24
CA PHE A 76 1.10 -3.46 -1.50
C PHE A 76 1.55 -2.40 -0.52
N SER A 77 2.85 -2.16 -0.49
CA SER A 77 3.49 -1.14 0.34
C SER A 77 4.54 -0.39 -0.47
N ALA A 78 4.52 0.94 -0.37
CA ALA A 78 5.49 1.81 -1.02
C ALA A 78 6.44 2.46 -0.01
N VAL A 79 7.74 2.45 -0.31
CA VAL A 79 8.75 3.18 0.46
C VAL A 79 8.83 4.62 -0.04
N LEU A 80 8.65 5.57 0.87
CA LEU A 80 8.66 7.01 0.63
C LEU A 80 9.62 7.74 1.59
N ARG A 81 10.24 8.82 1.11
CA ARG A 81 11.22 9.66 1.83
C ARG A 81 10.82 11.13 1.68
N PRO A 82 9.71 11.56 2.31
CA PRO A 82 9.21 12.94 2.20
C PRO A 82 10.20 13.95 2.78
N LEU A 83 10.22 15.15 2.20
CA LEU A 83 11.04 16.26 2.71
C LEU A 83 10.38 16.89 3.94
N GLY A 84 10.64 16.29 5.10
CA GLY A 84 10.28 16.82 6.42
C GLY A 84 8.94 16.33 6.98
N VAL A 85 8.72 16.63 8.26
CA VAL A 85 7.61 16.12 9.08
C VAL A 85 6.24 16.57 8.55
N ALA A 86 6.14 17.80 8.02
CA ALA A 86 4.88 18.32 7.49
C ALA A 86 4.38 17.47 6.30
N ALA A 87 5.28 17.12 5.37
CA ALA A 87 4.97 16.26 4.25
C ALA A 87 4.63 14.83 4.71
N ALA A 88 5.38 14.29 5.69
CA ALA A 88 5.10 12.98 6.26
C ALA A 88 3.68 12.86 6.85
N ARG A 89 3.18 13.92 7.49
CA ARG A 89 1.82 13.93 8.09
C ARG A 89 0.70 13.86 7.05
N LEU A 90 0.97 14.23 5.80
CA LEU A 90 -0.01 14.21 4.72
C LEU A 90 -0.02 12.89 3.93
N LEU A 91 0.96 12.00 4.15
CA LEU A 91 1.10 10.77 3.36
C LEU A 91 -0.15 9.90 3.35
N SER A 92 -0.79 9.71 4.50
CA SER A 92 -2.01 8.89 4.60
C SER A 92 -3.14 9.45 3.73
N THR A 93 -3.32 10.77 3.77
CA THR A 93 -4.37 11.46 3.01
C THR A 93 -4.04 11.51 1.51
N ALA A 94 -2.79 11.82 1.16
CA ALA A 94 -2.32 11.83 -0.22
C ALA A 94 -2.45 10.44 -0.88
N ALA A 95 -2.07 9.38 -0.16
CA ALA A 95 -2.22 8.01 -0.63
C ALA A 95 -3.69 7.60 -0.73
N GLY A 96 -4.53 7.99 0.24
CA GLY A 96 -5.97 7.76 0.16
C GLY A 96 -6.58 8.40 -1.09
N LEU A 97 -6.23 9.66 -1.38
CA LEU A 97 -6.66 10.37 -2.57
C LEU A 97 -6.16 9.70 -3.86
N ALA A 98 -4.89 9.31 -3.92
CA ALA A 98 -4.33 8.61 -5.08
C ALA A 98 -5.04 7.27 -5.36
N VAL A 99 -5.38 6.52 -4.30
CA VAL A 99 -6.15 5.28 -4.42
C VAL A 99 -7.57 5.57 -4.91
N ALA A 100 -8.25 6.55 -4.32
CA ALA A 100 -9.59 6.98 -4.72
C ALA A 100 -9.62 7.35 -6.22
N GLU A 101 -8.73 8.24 -6.65
CA GLU A 101 -8.62 8.64 -8.05
C GLU A 101 -8.29 7.46 -8.98
N GLY A 102 -7.41 6.56 -8.54
CA GLY A 102 -7.04 5.37 -9.29
C GLY A 102 -8.24 4.45 -9.53
N ILE A 103 -9.07 4.25 -8.51
CA ILE A 103 -10.29 3.45 -8.60
C ILE A 103 -11.33 4.15 -9.47
N ASP A 104 -11.59 5.44 -9.25
CA ASP A 104 -12.56 6.22 -10.03
C ASP A 104 -12.26 6.15 -11.53
N LYS A 105 -10.99 6.38 -11.91
CA LYS A 105 -10.53 6.42 -13.31
C LYS A 105 -10.59 5.06 -14.00
N ASN A 106 -10.31 3.96 -13.29
CA ASN A 106 -10.15 2.64 -13.90
C ASN A 106 -11.35 1.72 -13.72
N CYS A 107 -12.20 1.98 -12.73
CA CYS A 107 -13.32 1.10 -12.39
C CYS A 107 -14.70 1.76 -12.60
N GLY A 108 -14.76 3.08 -12.81
CA GLY A 108 -16.03 3.81 -12.92
C GLY A 108 -16.86 3.78 -11.62
N ILE A 109 -16.20 3.57 -10.48
CA ILE A 109 -16.81 3.55 -9.15
C ILE A 109 -16.55 4.91 -8.52
N GLU A 110 -17.58 5.61 -8.04
CA GLU A 110 -17.39 6.84 -7.26
C GLU A 110 -16.85 6.47 -5.87
N THR A 111 -15.64 6.93 -5.56
CA THR A 111 -15.05 6.75 -4.23
C THR A 111 -15.11 8.01 -3.37
N ARG A 112 -15.08 7.81 -2.05
CA ARG A 112 -15.00 8.89 -1.06
C ARG A 112 -13.95 8.58 -0.02
N LEU A 113 -13.31 9.62 0.51
CA LEU A 113 -12.37 9.48 1.62
C LEU A 113 -13.11 9.61 2.94
N LYS A 114 -12.97 8.59 3.80
CA LYS A 114 -13.33 8.68 5.21
C LYS A 114 -12.06 8.86 6.02
N TRP A 115 -11.94 10.02 6.64
CA TRP A 115 -10.79 10.35 7.48
C TRP A 115 -10.62 9.33 8.62
N PRO A 116 -9.38 8.90 8.94
CA PRO A 116 -8.10 9.38 8.39
C PRO A 116 -7.57 8.69 7.14
N ASN A 117 -8.06 7.49 6.82
CA ASN A 117 -7.28 6.54 6.03
C ASN A 117 -8.12 5.50 5.29
N ASP A 118 -9.44 5.69 5.23
CA ASP A 118 -10.35 4.74 4.58
C ASP A 118 -10.83 5.29 3.24
N VAL A 119 -10.84 4.44 2.22
CA VAL A 119 -11.47 4.71 0.93
C VAL A 119 -12.77 3.94 0.89
N LEU A 120 -13.88 4.63 0.59
CA LEU A 120 -15.22 4.08 0.56
C LEU A 120 -15.78 4.08 -0.87
N ALA A 121 -16.68 3.13 -1.16
CA ALA A 121 -17.62 3.20 -2.27
C ALA A 121 -19.04 3.17 -1.69
N GLY A 122 -19.79 4.25 -1.88
CA GLY A 122 -20.96 4.54 -1.04
C GLY A 122 -20.58 4.57 0.44
N ASP A 123 -21.29 3.78 1.26
CA ASP A 123 -21.02 3.67 2.70
C ASP A 123 -20.12 2.49 3.09
N ARG A 124 -19.64 1.71 2.12
CA ARG A 124 -18.82 0.51 2.38
C ARG A 124 -17.35 0.78 2.20
N LYS A 125 -16.53 0.24 3.10
CA LYS A 125 -15.07 0.35 3.03
C LYS A 125 -14.51 -0.49 1.90
N LEU A 126 -13.95 0.19 0.91
CA LEU A 126 -13.30 -0.40 -0.24
C LEU A 126 -11.81 -0.62 0.01
N GLY A 127 -11.14 0.31 0.69
CA GLY A 127 -9.71 0.21 0.95
C GLY A 127 -9.27 0.93 2.21
N GLY A 128 -8.02 0.70 2.60
CA GLY A 128 -7.39 1.29 3.76
C GLY A 128 -5.93 1.62 3.50
N ILE A 129 -5.49 2.73 4.08
CA ILE A 129 -4.10 3.18 4.08
C ILE A 129 -3.50 2.99 5.47
N LEU A 130 -2.25 2.52 5.53
CA LEU A 130 -1.47 2.45 6.77
C LEU A 130 -0.09 3.04 6.53
N VAL A 131 0.22 4.15 7.19
CA VAL A 131 1.56 4.75 7.16
C VAL A 131 2.30 4.34 8.42
N GLU A 132 3.45 3.71 8.24
CA GLU A 132 4.40 3.36 9.30
C GLU A 132 5.77 3.95 8.98
N SER A 133 6.59 4.17 10.00
CA SER A 133 7.99 4.57 9.84
C SER A 133 8.84 3.85 10.87
N ARG A 134 10.12 3.63 10.56
CA ARG A 134 11.13 3.21 11.53
C ARG A 134 12.30 4.18 11.46
N SER A 135 12.60 4.80 12.59
CA SER A 135 13.81 5.60 12.75
C SER A 135 14.94 4.67 13.17
N ALA A 136 15.98 4.55 12.34
CA ALA A 136 17.22 3.89 12.69
C ALA A 136 18.33 4.94 12.81
N GLY A 137 18.60 5.40 14.04
CA GLY A 137 19.65 6.40 14.31
C GLY A 137 19.36 7.80 13.76
N HIS A 138 20.38 8.45 13.17
CA HIS A 138 20.38 9.86 12.76
C HIS A 138 20.06 10.11 11.27
N ALA A 139 19.79 9.07 10.47
CA ALA A 139 19.55 9.22 9.03
C ALA A 139 18.04 9.15 8.68
N LEU A 140 17.64 9.99 7.73
CA LEU A 140 16.27 10.28 7.28
C LEU A 140 15.31 9.07 7.29
N ASP A 141 14.19 9.26 8.01
CA ASP A 141 13.06 8.34 8.16
C ASP A 141 12.49 7.91 6.81
N ALA A 142 12.58 6.61 6.50
CA ALA A 142 11.74 6.02 5.49
C ALA A 142 10.32 5.87 6.06
N PHE A 143 9.33 6.30 5.29
CA PHE A 143 7.93 6.04 5.55
C PHE A 143 7.48 4.93 4.62
N VAL A 144 6.76 3.97 5.15
CA VAL A 144 6.13 2.90 4.39
C VAL A 144 4.64 3.17 4.36
N VAL A 145 4.11 3.31 3.15
CA VAL A 145 2.68 3.51 2.89
C VAL A 145 2.11 2.19 2.40
N GLY A 146 1.43 1.49 3.30
CA GLY A 146 0.62 0.32 3.03
C GLY A 146 -0.72 0.67 2.43
N VAL A 147 -1.10 -0.05 1.40
CA VAL A 147 -2.38 0.06 0.71
C VAL A 147 -3.01 -1.32 0.62
N GLY A 148 -4.24 -1.42 1.10
CA GLY A 148 -5.09 -2.57 0.90
C GLY A 148 -6.40 -2.15 0.24
N ILE A 149 -6.77 -2.79 -0.87
CA ILE A 149 -8.00 -2.48 -1.62
C ILE A 149 -8.75 -3.79 -1.88
N ASN A 150 -9.99 -3.88 -1.43
CA ASN A 150 -10.87 -5.01 -1.71
C ASN A 150 -11.25 -5.00 -3.20
N LEU A 151 -10.95 -6.07 -3.93
CA LEU A 151 -11.38 -6.26 -5.32
C LEU A 151 -12.82 -6.76 -5.39
N TYR A 152 -13.29 -7.41 -4.31
CA TYR A 152 -14.67 -7.84 -4.13
C TYR A 152 -15.13 -7.45 -2.73
N LEU A 153 -16.20 -6.66 -2.66
CA LEU A 153 -16.86 -6.40 -1.38
C LEU A 153 -17.62 -7.67 -0.97
N ARG A 154 -17.45 -8.12 0.28
CA ARG A 154 -18.31 -9.18 0.84
C ARG A 154 -19.76 -8.64 0.86
N GLY A 155 -20.69 -9.48 0.43
CA GLY A 155 -22.13 -9.20 0.39
C GLY A 155 -22.67 -8.86 1.76
#